data_AF-A0A9P0JP14-F1
#
_entry.id   AF-A0A9P0JP14-F1
#
_cell.length_a   1.000
_cell.length_b   1.000
_cell.length_c   1.000
_cell.angle_alpha   90.00
_cell.angle_beta   90.00
_cell.angle_gamma   90.00
#
_symmetry.space_group_name_H-M   'P 1'
#
loop_
_entity.id
_entity.type
_entity.pdbx_description
1 polymer ?
#
loop_
_entity_poly.entity_id
_entity_poly.type
_entity_poly.pdbx_seq_one_letter_code
_entity_poly.pdbx_strand_id
1 'polypeptide(L)'
;MGSEDLSILELNMNDFLPVPDKSSEGKTLECFFTRERTLKLLQLYKVNRKKLGSYEVKNMKKLWEIIAHDLSTEYKITIPANKCENKFKVLERNYKKVIENNNKTGRGRKLFEYEQDMDEIFEKKKNINPVILLSSSST
;
A
#
# COMPACT_ATOMS: atom_id res chain seq x y z
N MET A 1 39.09 7.44 -21.49
CA MET A 1 39.10 8.91 -21.27
C MET A 1 37.67 9.39 -21.44
N GLY A 2 37.07 9.95 -20.38
CA GLY A 2 35.78 10.67 -20.39
C GLY A 2 34.52 9.79 -20.52
N SER A 3 33.79 9.53 -19.43
CA SER A 3 32.67 10.36 -18.93
C SER A 3 31.38 10.02 -19.71
N GLU A 4 30.56 9.09 -19.20
CA GLU A 4 29.43 9.39 -18.31
C GLU A 4 28.47 10.42 -18.90
N ASP A 5 27.35 9.95 -19.47
CA ASP A 5 26.10 10.71 -19.40
C ASP A 5 24.95 9.76 -19.06
N LEU A 6 24.58 9.81 -17.79
CA LEU A 6 23.39 9.22 -17.20
C LEU A 6 22.21 10.10 -17.59
N SER A 7 21.62 9.91 -18.77
CA SER A 7 20.29 10.45 -19.04
C SER A 7 19.27 9.61 -18.26
N ILE A 8 18.95 10.13 -17.07
CA ILE A 8 17.91 9.68 -16.16
C ILE A 8 16.64 9.36 -16.96
N LEU A 9 16.10 8.16 -16.75
CA LEU A 9 14.72 7.84 -17.11
C LEU A 9 13.85 8.82 -16.34
N GLU A 10 13.49 9.93 -16.99
CA GLU A 10 12.52 10.89 -16.52
C GLU A 10 11.19 10.13 -16.46
N LEU A 11 10.91 9.55 -15.30
CA LEU A 11 9.60 8.98 -15.01
C LEU A 11 8.63 10.14 -15.06
N ASN A 12 7.97 10.25 -16.22
CA ASN A 12 6.89 11.17 -16.49
C ASN A 12 5.88 11.11 -15.32
N MET A 13 5.88 12.14 -14.49
CA MET A 13 4.96 12.28 -13.36
C MET A 13 3.51 12.49 -13.82
N ASN A 14 3.23 12.47 -15.12
CA ASN A 14 1.91 12.70 -15.70
C ASN A 14 1.14 11.41 -16.05
N ASP A 15 1.72 10.22 -15.92
CA ASP A 15 1.04 8.96 -16.28
C ASP A 15 0.04 8.45 -15.21
N PHE A 16 -0.20 9.23 -14.15
CA PHE A 16 -1.22 8.91 -13.14
C PHE A 16 -2.10 10.12 -12.80
N LEU A 17 -2.52 10.88 -13.82
CA LEU A 17 -3.67 11.75 -13.65
C LEU A 17 -4.96 10.99 -13.99
N PRO A 18 -5.92 10.91 -13.05
CA PRO A 18 -7.23 10.35 -13.34
C PRO A 18 -7.90 11.18 -14.43
N VAL A 19 -8.55 10.48 -15.37
CA VAL A 19 -9.35 11.06 -16.45
C VAL A 19 -10.22 12.19 -15.88
N PRO A 20 -10.18 13.41 -16.46
CA PRO A 20 -10.95 14.52 -15.94
C PRO A 20 -12.44 14.29 -16.21
N ASP A 21 -13.19 14.08 -15.13
CA ASP A 21 -14.63 14.32 -15.13
C ASP A 21 -14.85 15.84 -15.27
N LYS A 22 -15.61 16.22 -16.30
CA LYS A 22 -15.85 17.61 -16.67
C LYS A 22 -16.84 18.24 -15.68
N SER A 23 -16.33 18.85 -14.60
CA SER A 23 -17.00 20.00 -13.96
C SER A 23 -16.07 20.78 -13.02
N SER A 24 -15.75 21.99 -13.49
CA SER A 24 -15.56 23.27 -12.77
C SER A 24 -14.60 23.36 -11.56
N GLU A 25 -13.60 24.22 -11.79
CA GLU A 25 -13.01 25.25 -10.91
C GLU A 25 -12.11 24.83 -9.74
N GLY A 26 -10.83 25.25 -9.82
CA GLY A 26 -9.99 25.69 -8.71
C GLY A 26 -9.88 24.78 -7.48
N LYS A 27 -9.76 23.46 -7.63
CA LYS A 27 -9.58 22.56 -6.48
C LYS A 27 -8.14 22.58 -6.00
N THR A 28 -7.89 23.28 -4.88
CA THR A 28 -6.82 22.94 -3.94
C THR A 28 -6.85 21.42 -3.77
N LEU A 29 -5.78 20.72 -4.14
CA LEU A 29 -5.68 19.28 -3.96
C LEU A 29 -5.79 19.01 -2.46
N GLU A 30 -6.98 18.68 -1.97
CA GLU A 30 -7.16 18.29 -0.57
C GLU A 30 -6.31 17.03 -0.33
N CYS A 31 -5.19 17.23 0.35
CA CYS A 31 -4.34 16.16 0.81
C CYS A 31 -5.02 15.49 2.01
N PHE A 32 -5.95 14.56 1.72
CA PHE A 32 -6.64 13.79 2.75
C PHE A 32 -5.67 13.02 3.65
N PHE A 33 -4.51 12.61 3.12
CA PHE A 33 -3.60 11.67 3.76
C PHE A 33 -2.26 12.30 4.13
N THR A 34 -2.17 12.82 5.35
CA THR A 34 -0.90 13.09 6.02
C THR A 34 -0.22 11.79 6.46
N ARG A 35 1.02 11.88 6.95
CA ARG A 35 1.75 10.73 7.52
C ARG A 35 0.95 10.04 8.63
N GLU A 36 0.45 10.81 9.59
CA GLU A 36 -0.33 10.29 10.74
C GLU A 36 -1.60 9.58 10.29
N ARG A 37 -2.37 10.20 9.38
CA ARG A 37 -3.60 9.58 8.84
C ARG A 37 -3.31 8.33 8.05
N THR A 38 -2.17 8.29 7.34
CA THR A 38 -1.72 7.10 6.60
C THR A 38 -1.38 5.96 7.57
N LEU A 39 -0.66 6.24 8.65
CA LEU A 39 -0.39 5.25 9.71
C LEU A 39 -1.70 4.75 10.32
N LYS A 40 -2.63 5.65 10.64
CA LYS A 40 -3.94 5.27 11.19
C LYS A 40 -4.73 4.38 10.22
N LEU A 41 -4.70 4.70 8.93
CA LEU A 41 -5.32 3.88 7.88
C LEU A 41 -4.75 2.46 7.87
N LEU A 42 -3.42 2.29 7.95
CA LEU A 42 -2.77 0.97 8.00
C LEU A 42 -3.14 0.20 9.27
N GLN A 43 -3.16 0.88 10.41
CA GLN A 43 -3.56 0.29 11.70
C GLN A 43 -5.01 -0.22 11.66
N LEU A 44 -5.97 0.63 11.23
CA LEU A 44 -7.38 0.26 11.12
C LEU A 44 -7.58 -0.88 10.13
N TYR A 45 -6.88 -0.84 8.99
CA TYR A 45 -6.90 -1.94 8.03
C TYR A 45 -6.43 -3.25 8.67
N LYS A 46 -5.31 -3.26 9.39
CA LYS A 46 -4.78 -4.45 10.05
C LYS A 46 -5.77 -5.06 11.05
N VAL A 47 -6.47 -4.23 11.82
CA VAL A 47 -7.48 -4.69 12.79
C VAL A 47 -8.71 -5.25 12.08
N ASN A 48 -9.29 -4.49 11.14
CA ASN A 48 -10.51 -4.87 10.43
C ASN A 48 -10.29 -6.06 9.48
N ARG A 49 -9.08 -6.22 8.92
CA ARG A 49 -8.73 -7.35 8.06
C ARG A 49 -8.79 -8.68 8.80
N LYS A 50 -8.46 -8.72 10.10
CA LYS A 50 -8.61 -9.93 10.93
C LYS A 50 -10.05 -10.32 11.17
N LYS A 51 -10.97 -9.34 11.13
CA LYS A 51 -12.41 -9.53 11.29
C LYS A 51 -13.13 -9.80 9.97
N LEU A 52 -12.41 -9.81 8.84
CA LEU A 52 -13.04 -10.00 7.54
C LEU A 52 -13.73 -11.37 7.46
N GLY A 53 -14.99 -11.39 7.03
CA GLY A 53 -15.83 -12.58 7.01
C GLY A 53 -16.68 -12.76 8.28
N SER A 54 -16.46 -11.93 9.31
CA SER A 54 -17.38 -11.82 10.45
C SER A 54 -18.64 -11.04 10.06
N TYR A 55 -19.65 -11.07 10.94
CA TYR A 55 -20.86 -10.26 10.81
C TYR A 55 -20.57 -8.76 10.72
N GLU A 56 -19.55 -8.27 11.45
CA GLU A 56 -19.14 -6.86 11.48
C GLU A 56 -18.52 -6.42 10.15
N VAL A 57 -17.65 -7.24 9.56
CA VAL A 57 -16.89 -6.92 8.34
C VAL A 57 -17.14 -7.98 7.28
N LYS A 58 -18.33 -7.96 6.69
CA LYS A 58 -18.80 -8.98 5.74
C LYS A 58 -17.95 -9.08 4.48
N ASN A 59 -17.50 -7.95 3.94
CA ASN A 59 -16.74 -7.89 2.68
C ASN A 59 -15.73 -6.73 2.68
N MET A 60 -14.90 -6.67 1.64
CA MET A 60 -13.91 -5.59 1.44
C MET A 60 -14.56 -4.21 1.39
N LYS A 61 -15.71 -4.07 0.71
CA LYS A 61 -16.42 -2.80 0.61
C LYS A 61 -16.77 -2.27 1.99
N LYS A 62 -17.33 -3.12 2.85
CA LYS A 62 -17.71 -2.76 4.22
C LYS A 62 -16.49 -2.40 5.07
N LEU A 63 -15.37 -3.09 4.88
CA LEU A 63 -14.11 -2.76 5.54
C LEU A 63 -13.67 -1.33 5.22
N TRP A 64 -13.73 -0.91 3.95
CA TRP A 64 -13.35 0.45 3.56
C TRP A 64 -14.32 1.51 4.06
N GLU A 65 -15.62 1.21 4.11
CA GLU A 65 -16.63 2.08 4.70
C GLU A 65 -16.36 2.33 6.19
N ILE A 66 -16.03 1.28 6.95
CA ILE A 66 -15.69 1.38 8.38
C ILE A 66 -14.44 2.24 8.56
N ILE A 67 -13.37 1.95 7.82
CA ILE A 67 -12.11 2.72 7.91
C ILE A 67 -12.33 4.20 7.58
N ALA A 68 -13.10 4.49 6.53
CA ALA A 68 -13.41 5.86 6.13
C ALA A 68 -14.22 6.59 7.19
N HIS A 69 -15.22 5.94 7.78
CA HIS A 69 -16.00 6.48 8.88
C HIS A 69 -15.13 6.81 10.10
N ASP A 70 -14.27 5.86 10.51
CA ASP A 70 -13.42 6.02 11.69
C ASP A 70 -12.40 7.14 11.50
N LEU A 71 -11.71 7.18 10.34
CA LEU A 71 -10.80 8.27 10.01
C LEU A 71 -11.51 9.62 9.93
N SER A 72 -12.72 9.65 9.37
CA SER A 72 -13.47 10.89 9.22
C SER A 72 -13.89 11.45 10.58
N THR A 73 -14.30 10.57 11.49
CA THR A 73 -14.71 10.91 12.85
C THR A 73 -13.53 11.39 13.68
N GLU A 74 -12.39 10.69 13.61
CA GLU A 74 -11.20 11.00 14.40
C GLU A 74 -10.54 12.33 13.99
N TYR A 75 -10.40 12.56 12.68
CA TYR A 75 -9.72 13.74 12.15
C TYR A 75 -10.67 14.88 11.76
N LYS A 76 -11.98 14.72 11.98
CA LYS A 76 -13.02 15.71 11.65
C LYS A 76 -12.97 16.18 10.20
N ILE A 77 -12.70 15.26 9.28
CA ILE A 77 -12.64 15.49 7.82
C ILE A 77 -13.52 14.46 7.11
N THR A 78 -14.11 14.79 5.97
CA THR A 78 -14.92 13.80 5.23
C THR A 78 -14.04 13.08 4.21
N ILE A 79 -13.60 11.86 4.54
CA ILE A 79 -12.84 11.02 3.60
C ILE A 79 -13.77 9.93 3.05
N PRO A 80 -13.96 9.85 1.72
CA PRO A 80 -14.77 8.79 1.15
C PRO A 80 -13.99 7.46 1.06
N ALA A 81 -14.71 6.33 1.19
CA ALA A 81 -14.13 4.98 1.26
C ALA A 81 -13.24 4.61 0.08
N ASN A 82 -13.60 5.04 -1.12
CA ASN A 82 -12.80 4.84 -2.34
C ASN A 82 -11.42 5.51 -2.26
N LYS A 83 -11.28 6.65 -1.59
CA LYS A 83 -9.98 7.32 -1.40
C LYS A 83 -9.10 6.54 -0.43
N CYS A 84 -9.68 5.99 0.64
CA CYS A 84 -8.96 5.09 1.56
C CYS A 84 -8.46 3.83 0.84
N GLU A 85 -9.33 3.18 0.06
CA GLU A 85 -8.97 1.99 -0.72
C GLU A 85 -7.83 2.30 -1.73
N ASN A 86 -7.97 3.38 -2.49
CA ASN A 86 -6.96 3.77 -3.47
C ASN A 86 -5.63 4.10 -2.82
N LYS A 87 -5.64 4.84 -1.71
CA LYS A 87 -4.43 5.14 -0.93
C LYS A 87 -3.74 3.85 -0.48
N PHE A 88 -4.48 2.89 0.07
CA PHE A 88 -3.94 1.60 0.47
C PHE A 88 -3.30 0.85 -0.71
N LYS A 89 -4.00 0.75 -1.85
CA LYS A 89 -3.48 0.08 -3.06
C LYS A 89 -2.20 0.73 -3.61
N VAL A 90 -2.09 2.05 -3.53
CA VAL A 90 -0.87 2.78 -3.90
C VAL A 90 0.29 2.39 -2.97
N LEU A 91 0.05 2.40 -1.66
CA LEU A 91 1.07 2.02 -0.67
C LEU A 91 1.52 0.57 -0.87
N GLU A 92 0.58 -0.36 -1.09
CA GLU A 92 0.89 -1.77 -1.36
C GLU A 92 1.77 -1.95 -2.61
N ARG A 93 1.44 -1.26 -3.72
CA ARG A 93 2.25 -1.30 -4.94
C ARG A 93 3.65 -0.75 -4.72
N ASN A 94 3.77 0.39 -4.04
CA ASN A 94 5.05 1.02 -3.76
C ASN A 94 5.92 0.14 -2.85
N TYR A 95 5.32 -0.43 -1.80
CA TYR A 95 5.99 -1.37 -0.91
C TYR A 95 6.53 -2.58 -1.68
N LYS A 96 5.70 -3.24 -2.51
CA LYS A 96 6.16 -4.38 -3.34
C LYS A 96 7.30 -4.01 -4.27
N LYS A 97 7.22 -2.82 -4.90
CA LYS A 97 8.28 -2.31 -5.78
C LYS A 97 9.59 -2.09 -5.04
N VAL A 98 9.55 -1.59 -3.81
CA VAL A 98 10.74 -1.40 -2.96
C VAL A 98 11.36 -2.75 -2.59
N ILE A 99 10.55 -3.72 -2.13
CA ILE A 99 11.02 -5.07 -1.81
C ILE A 99 11.63 -5.75 -3.04
N GLU A 100 10.97 -5.66 -4.19
CA GLU A 100 11.46 -6.22 -5.45
C GLU A 100 12.80 -5.60 -5.87
N ASN A 101 12.95 -4.28 -5.76
CA ASN A 101 14.21 -3.59 -6.04
C ASN A 101 15.33 -4.04 -5.09
N ASN A 102 15.02 -4.17 -3.80
CA ASN A 102 15.98 -4.61 -2.78
C ASN A 102 16.41 -6.08 -2.99
N ASN A 103 15.53 -6.93 -3.53
CA ASN A 103 15.85 -8.32 -3.84
C ASN A 103 16.63 -8.47 -5.15
N LYS A 104 16.34 -7.65 -6.17
CA LYS A 104 16.94 -7.76 -7.51
C LYS A 104 18.29 -7.09 -7.63
N THR A 105 18.52 -5.99 -6.90
CA THR A 105 19.69 -5.13 -7.13
C THR A 105 20.60 -5.13 -5.91
N GLY A 106 21.89 -5.42 -6.10
CA GLY A 106 22.93 -5.20 -5.09
C GLY A 106 23.25 -3.71 -4.85
N ARG A 107 22.53 -2.80 -5.54
CA ARG A 107 22.56 -1.36 -5.27
C ARG A 107 21.76 -1.13 -3.99
N GLY A 108 22.45 -0.80 -2.90
CA GLY A 108 21.98 -0.38 -1.56
C GLY A 108 20.48 -0.41 -1.26
N ARG A 109 20.14 -0.95 -0.07
CA ARG A 109 18.74 -1.08 0.41
C ARG A 109 17.98 0.25 0.32
N LYS A 110 16.87 0.25 -0.42
CA LYS A 110 15.87 1.35 -0.39
C LYS A 110 14.96 1.19 0.81
N LEU A 111 14.73 2.30 1.51
CA LEU A 111 13.82 2.38 2.64
C LEU A 111 12.42 2.78 2.17
N PHE A 112 11.39 2.20 2.79
CA PHE A 112 10.00 2.61 2.60
C PHE A 112 9.45 3.16 3.91
N GLU A 113 8.82 4.33 3.87
CA GLU A 113 8.41 5.05 5.09
C GLU A 113 7.48 4.24 6.00
N TYR A 114 6.65 3.38 5.41
CA TYR A 114 5.67 2.53 6.12
C TYR A 114 6.06 1.04 6.02
N GLU A 115 7.36 0.73 5.90
CA GLU A 115 7.87 -0.64 5.74
C GLU A 115 7.40 -1.54 6.88
N GLN A 116 7.60 -1.12 8.12
CA GLN A 116 7.22 -1.90 9.31
C GLN A 116 5.71 -2.19 9.35
N ASP A 117 4.85 -1.18 9.16
CA ASP A 117 3.40 -1.37 9.17
C ASP A 117 2.93 -2.32 8.05
N MET A 118 3.56 -2.22 6.86
CA MET A 118 3.26 -3.08 5.73
C MET A 118 3.76 -4.51 5.94
N ASP A 119 4.97 -4.68 6.47
CA ASP A 119 5.53 -5.97 6.84
C ASP A 119 4.58 -6.68 7.81
N GLU A 120 4.10 -6.02 8.85
CA GLU A 120 3.14 -6.63 9.79
C GLU A 120 1.81 -7.05 9.15
N ILE A 121 1.41 -6.40 8.06
CA ILE A 121 0.21 -6.74 7.28
C ILE A 121 0.47 -7.92 6.33
N PHE A 122 1.65 -8.01 5.71
CA PHE A 122 1.98 -8.98 4.66
C PHE A 122 2.77 -10.20 5.14
N GLU A 123 3.63 -10.07 6.14
CA GLU A 123 4.52 -11.13 6.65
C GLU A 123 3.78 -12.30 7.28
N LYS A 124 2.55 -12.10 7.76
CA LYS A 124 1.68 -13.19 8.22
C LYS A 124 1.40 -14.26 7.15
N LYS A 125 1.72 -14.00 5.88
CA LYS A 125 1.59 -14.99 4.79
C LYS A 125 2.82 -15.88 4.59
N LYS A 126 3.97 -15.62 5.23
CA LYS A 126 5.23 -16.37 4.98
C LYS A 126 5.39 -17.65 5.84
N ASN A 127 4.42 -18.02 6.68
CA ASN A 127 4.54 -19.16 7.60
C ASN A 127 4.16 -20.53 6.99
N ILE A 128 4.41 -20.78 5.70
CA ILE A 128 4.23 -22.13 5.14
C ILE A 128 5.30 -22.36 4.06
N ASN A 129 6.52 -22.69 4.49
CA ASN A 129 7.42 -23.48 3.65
C ASN A 129 7.10 -24.96 3.94
N PRO A 130 6.43 -25.72 3.05
CA PRO A 130 6.43 -27.15 3.18
C PRO A 130 7.88 -27.62 3.02
N VAL A 131 8.44 -28.23 4.06
CA VAL A 131 9.68 -28.99 3.94
C VAL A 131 9.44 -30.05 2.87
N ILE A 132 10.00 -29.85 1.69
CA ILE A 132 10.08 -30.85 0.65
C ILE A 132 11.05 -31.92 1.16
N LEU A 133 10.51 -32.96 1.79
CA LEU A 133 11.24 -34.18 2.11
C LEU A 133 11.53 -34.90 0.80
N LEU A 134 12.69 -34.65 0.19
CA LEU A 134 13.23 -35.57 -0.82
C LEU A 134 13.58 -36.89 -0.12
N SER A 135 12.66 -37.85 -0.15
CA SER A 135 12.94 -39.24 0.16
C SER A 135 13.79 -39.82 -0.97
N SER A 136 15.11 -39.84 -0.81
CA SER A 136 16.00 -40.65 -1.63
C SER A 136 15.86 -42.12 -1.21
N SER A 137 14.89 -42.84 -1.77
CA SER A 137 14.83 -44.29 -1.67
C SER A 137 15.81 -44.89 -2.69
N SER A 138 17.07 -45.05 -2.26
CA SER A 138 18.05 -45.88 -2.96
C SER A 138 18.02 -47.28 -2.33
N THR A 139 17.40 -48.24 -3.02
CA THR A 139 17.73 -49.68 -2.94
C THR A 139 17.32 -50.34 -4.24
#